data_AF-A0A1I6X257-F1
#
_entry.id   AF-A0A1I6X257-F1
#
_cell.length_a   1.000
_cell.length_b   1.000
_cell.length_c   1.000
_cell.angle_alpha   90.00
_cell.angle_beta   90.00
_cell.angle_gamma   90.00
#
_symmetry.space_group_name_H-M   'P 1'
#
loop_
_entity.id
_entity.type
_entity.pdbx_description
1 polymer ?
#
loop_
_entity_poly.entity_id
_entity_poly.type
_entity_poly.pdbx_seq_one_letter_code
_entity_poly.pdbx_strand_id
1 'polypeptide(L)' 'MRTGEQNQGVVGLHQTGIPDEYQPGLSVRFMGIDDKAIISYLVSAYYSAAVLVPDALGVLEHVEIGRQD' A
#
# COMPACT_ATOMS: atom_id res chain seq x y z
N MET A 1 -5.07 -10.33 -14.10
CA MET A 1 -4.23 -10.36 -12.88
C MET A 1 -4.61 -11.57 -12.05
N ARG A 2 -3.64 -12.42 -11.70
CA ARG A 2 -3.78 -13.57 -10.80
C ARG A 2 -3.23 -13.16 -9.43
N THR A 3 -3.90 -13.51 -8.33
CA THR A 3 -3.51 -13.09 -6.97
C THR A 3 -3.28 -14.27 -6.03
N GLY A 4 -2.50 -14.01 -4.98
CA GLY A 4 -2.23 -14.97 -3.91
C GLY A 4 -1.01 -15.85 -4.16
N GLU A 5 -0.31 -16.21 -3.08
CA GLU A 5 0.93 -16.98 -3.12
C GLU A 5 0.72 -18.39 -3.69
N GLN A 6 -0.33 -19.10 -3.23
CA GLN A 6 -0.67 -20.46 -3.68
C GLN A 6 -0.89 -20.56 -5.19
N ASN A 7 -1.31 -19.46 -5.82
CA ASN A 7 -1.58 -19.40 -7.26
C ASN A 7 -0.39 -18.85 -8.05
N GLN A 8 0.77 -18.64 -7.42
CA GLN A 8 1.90 -17.89 -7.99
C GLN A 8 1.38 -16.59 -8.63
N GLY A 9 0.61 -15.83 -7.85
CA GLY A 9 -0.01 -14.58 -8.28
C GLY A 9 0.79 -13.35 -7.83
N VAL A 10 0.16 -12.20 -7.89
CA VAL A 10 0.62 -10.98 -7.22
C VAL A 10 0.26 -11.05 -5.74
N VAL A 11 1.20 -10.68 -4.86
CA VAL A 11 1.02 -10.65 -3.40
C VAL A 11 1.32 -9.25 -2.86
N GLY A 12 0.59 -8.86 -1.82
CA GLY A 12 0.88 -7.65 -1.04
C GLY A 12 1.93 -7.93 0.02
N LEU A 13 2.82 -6.97 0.26
CA LEU A 13 3.82 -7.00 1.31
C LEU A 13 3.52 -5.86 2.28
N HIS A 14 3.70 -6.11 3.57
CA HIS A 14 3.72 -5.07 4.59
C HIS A 14 4.89 -5.30 5.54
N GLN A 15 5.47 -4.22 6.06
CA GLN A 15 6.53 -4.33 7.07
C GLN A 15 5.93 -4.89 8.37
N THR A 16 6.65 -5.79 9.03
CA THR A 16 6.28 -6.34 10.35
C THR A 16 7.14 -5.74 11.45
N GLY A 17 6.62 -5.73 12.68
CA GLY A 17 7.34 -5.23 13.85
C GLY A 17 7.50 -3.72 13.87
N ILE A 18 6.56 -2.98 13.25
CA ILE A 18 6.57 -1.51 13.26
C ILE A 18 6.18 -1.04 14.67
N PRO A 19 6.92 -0.09 15.27
CA PRO A 19 6.49 0.53 16.52
C PRO A 19 5.18 1.30 16.35
N ASP A 20 4.29 1.23 17.33
CA ASP A 20 2.98 1.90 17.30
C ASP A 20 2.09 1.48 16.11
N GLU A 21 2.19 0.19 15.73
CA GLU A 21 1.39 -0.43 14.69
C GLU A 21 -0.09 -0.46 15.10
N TYR A 22 -0.93 0.21 14.32
CA TYR A 22 -2.37 0.28 14.52
C TYR A 22 -3.11 -0.84 13.76
N GLN A 23 -2.63 -1.14 12.55
CA GLN A 23 -3.03 -2.27 11.72
C GLN A 23 -1.81 -2.74 10.91
N PRO A 24 -1.80 -3.96 10.34
CA PRO A 24 -0.65 -4.48 9.60
C PRO A 24 -0.11 -3.48 8.57
N GLY A 25 1.13 -3.02 8.75
CA GLY A 25 1.79 -2.05 7.86
C GLY A 25 1.45 -0.57 8.11
N LEU A 26 0.60 -0.21 9.07
CA LEU A 26 0.23 1.17 9.38
C LEU A 26 0.60 1.52 10.83
N SER A 27 1.45 2.53 11.01
CA SER A 27 1.77 3.08 12.32
C SER A 27 1.14 4.45 12.52
N VAL A 28 0.64 4.69 13.74
CA VAL A 28 0.13 6.00 14.17
C VAL A 28 0.84 6.39 15.45
N ARG A 29 1.73 7.39 15.36
CA ARG A 29 2.53 7.88 16.48
C ARG A 29 2.06 9.26 16.93
N PHE A 30 1.83 9.42 18.23
CA PHE A 30 1.62 10.75 18.82
C PHE A 30 2.94 11.52 18.88
N MET A 31 2.96 12.72 18.32
CA MET A 31 4.16 13.57 18.23
C MET A 31 4.20 14.70 19.27
N GLY A 32 3.16 14.85 20.09
CA GLY A 32 3.07 15.90 21.09
C GLY A 32 2.08 17.01 20.74
N ILE A 33 2.08 18.04 21.59
CA ILE A 33 1.34 19.30 21.42
C ILE A 33 2.37 20.42 21.40
N ASP A 34 2.29 21.34 20.43
CA ASP A 34 3.21 22.48 20.35
C ASP A 34 2.76 23.69 21.20
N ASP A 35 3.59 24.73 21.26
CA ASP A 35 3.31 25.98 22.01
C ASP A 35 2.09 26.75 21.49
N LYS A 36 1.56 26.36 20.32
CA LYS A 36 0.34 26.92 19.72
C LYS A 36 -0.88 26.02 19.97
N ALA A 37 -0.76 25.05 20.87
CA ALA A 37 -1.77 24.06 21.18
C ALA A 37 -2.18 23.15 20.01
N ILE A 38 -1.28 22.93 19.04
CA ILE A 38 -1.51 22.02 17.91
C ILE A 38 -1.08 20.60 18.30
N ILE A 39 -2.04 19.68 18.28
CA ILE A 39 -1.82 18.25 18.52
C ILE A 39 -1.36 17.59 17.21
N SER A 40 -0.19 16.95 17.23
CA SER A 40 0.40 16.33 16.02
C SER A 40 0.45 14.80 16.11
N TYR A 41 0.14 14.15 14.99
CA TYR A 41 0.26 12.70 14.80
C TYR A 41 1.06 12.41 13.53
N LEU A 42 1.98 11.45 13.60
CA LEU A 42 2.65 10.90 12.44
C LEU A 42 1.96 9.60 12.04
N VAL A 43 1.34 9.61 10.86
CA VAL A 43 0.72 8.43 10.26
C VAL A 43 1.64 7.95 9.14
N SER A 44 2.06 6.68 9.18
CA SER A 44 2.96 6.10 8.19
C SER A 44 2.47 4.73 7.73
N ALA A 45 2.47 4.51 6.42
CA ALA A 45 1.98 3.30 5.76
C ALA A 45 3.12 2.63 4.99
N TYR A 46 3.43 1.39 5.33
CA TYR A 46 4.53 0.59 4.81
C TYR A 46 3.99 -0.62 4.05
N TYR A 47 3.73 -0.40 2.76
CA TYR A 47 3.21 -1.44 1.86
C TYR A 47 4.04 -1.53 0.58
N SER A 48 4.06 -2.72 0.01
CA SER A 48 4.59 -2.97 -1.32
C SER A 48 3.80 -4.11 -1.98
N ALA A 49 4.12 -4.44 -3.22
CA ALA A 49 3.55 -5.57 -3.93
C ALA A 49 4.64 -6.30 -4.70
N ALA A 50 4.54 -7.63 -4.75
CA ALA A 50 5.46 -8.48 -5.51
C ALA A 50 4.68 -9.32 -6.53
N VAL A 51 5.19 -9.34 -7.76
CA VAL A 51 4.71 -10.21 -8.83
C VAL A 51 5.55 -11.48 -8.79
N LEU A 52 4.98 -12.59 -8.34
CA LEU A 52 5.75 -13.83 -8.09
C LEU A 52 6.24 -14.51 -9.37
N VAL A 53 5.50 -14.37 -10.47
CA VAL A 53 5.89 -14.87 -11.80
C VAL A 53 5.45 -13.88 -12.89
N PRO A 54 6.21 -13.76 -14.00
CA PRO A 54 5.96 -12.73 -15.01
C PRO A 54 4.55 -12.77 -15.65
N ASP A 55 3.91 -13.94 -15.72
CA ASP A 55 2.58 -14.12 -16.32
C ASP A 55 1.42 -13.79 -15.36
N ALA A 56 1.69 -13.51 -14.08
CA ALA A 56 0.64 -13.20 -13.10
C ALA A 56 -0.03 -11.84 -13.33
N LEU A 57 0.62 -10.93 -14.07
CA LEU A 57 0.13 -9.59 -14.35
C LEU A 57 0.33 -9.27 -15.84
N GLY A 58 -0.73 -8.79 -16.48
CA GLY A 58 -0.68 -8.21 -17.82
C GLY A 58 -1.15 -6.77 -17.76
N VAL A 59 -0.53 -5.90 -18.56
CA VAL A 59 -0.88 -4.49 -18.69
C VAL A 59 -1.46 -4.27 -20.08
N LEU A 60 -2.64 -3.67 -20.15
CA LEU A 60 -3.20 -3.20 -21.41
C LEU A 60 -2.72 -1.77 -21.64
N GLU A 61 -2.09 -1.55 -22.77
CA GLU A 61 -1.65 -0.23 -23.21
C GLU A 61 -2.57 0.26 -24.33
N HIS A 62 -2.65 1.59 -24.51
CA HIS A 62 -3.45 2.22 -25.58
C HIS A 62 -4.95 1.90 -25.53
N VAL A 63 -5.53 1.86 -24.33
CA VAL A 63 -6.97 1.63 -24.15
C VAL A 63 -7.76 2.91 -24.44
N GLU A 64 -8.60 2.89 -25.48
CA GLU A 64 -9.54 3.98 -25.78
C GLU A 64 -10.79 3.88 -24.89
N ILE A 65 -11.05 4.92 -24.09
CA ILE A 65 -12.17 4.96 -23.13
C ILE A 65 -13.35 5.85 -23.56
N GLY A 66 -13.31 6.40 -24.76
CA GLY A 66 -14.40 7.18 -25.33
C GLY A 66 -14.04 7.84 -26.67
N ARG A 67 -15.03 7.92 -27.56
CA ARG A 67 -15.00 8.75 -28.76
C ARG A 67 -15.99 9.89 -28.52
N GLN A 68 -15.50 11.11 -28.30
CA GLN A 68 -16.37 12.29 -28.33
C GLN A 68 -16.69 12.58 -29.78
N ASP A 69 -17.98 12.51 -30.12
CA ASP A 69 -18.52 13.02 -31.39
C ASP A 69 -18.53 14.56 -31.40
#